data_AF-A0AAE1B963-F1
#
_entry.id   AF-A0AAE1B963-F1
#
_cell.length_a   1.000
_cell.length_b   1.000
_cell.length_c   1.000
_cell.angle_alpha   90.00
_cell.angle_beta   90.00
_cell.angle_gamma   90.00
#
_symmetry.space_group_name_H-M   'P 1'
#
loop_
_entity.id
_entity.type
_entity.pdbx_description
1 polymer ?
#
loop_
_entity_poly.entity_id
_entity_poly.type
_entity_poly.pdbx_seq_one_letter_code
_entity_poly.pdbx_strand_id
1 'polypeptide(L)' 'MAEAEKAYMQSPLVLWVETFKANDGHPLEYRDLYDGVFLNDVMQQMAHLFNATPRSCVNLATNWTLLELTGA' A
#
# COMPACT_ATOMS: atom_id res chain seq x y z
N MET A 1 -25.01 4.62 -2.52
CA MET A 1 -23.97 4.04 -1.65
C MET A 1 -22.77 3.60 -2.47
N ALA A 2 -22.94 2.85 -3.57
CA ALA A 2 -21.86 2.43 -4.47
C ALA A 2 -20.94 3.56 -5.03
N GLU A 3 -21.46 4.76 -5.31
CA GLU A 3 -20.62 5.84 -5.88
C GLU A 3 -19.60 6.39 -4.88
N ALA A 4 -19.97 6.49 -3.59
CA ALA A 4 -19.09 6.96 -2.53
C ALA A 4 -18.01 5.93 -2.20
N GLU A 5 -18.37 4.64 -2.22
CA GLU A 5 -17.44 3.52 -2.07
C GLU A 5 -16.42 3.50 -3.21
N LYS A 6 -16.87 3.69 -4.45
CA LYS A 6 -15.98 3.76 -5.63
C LYS A 6 -15.03 4.96 -5.55
N ALA A 7 -15.51 6.13 -5.13
CA ALA A 7 -14.68 7.31 -4.93
C ALA A 7 -13.65 7.11 -3.81
N TYR A 8 -14.04 6.44 -2.72
CA TYR A 8 -13.14 6.09 -1.62
C TYR A 8 -12.06 5.08 -2.08
N MET A 9 -12.44 4.07 -2.86
CA MET A 9 -11.52 3.08 -3.43
C MET A 9 -10.50 3.70 -4.41
N GLN A 10 -10.83 4.83 -5.03
CA GLN A 10 -9.91 5.59 -5.88
C GLN A 10 -9.05 6.61 -5.11
N SER A 11 -9.20 6.67 -3.79
CA SER A 11 -8.38 7.59 -2.99
C SER A 11 -6.90 7.17 -3.02
N PRO A 12 -5.96 8.13 -2.97
CA PRO A 12 -4.53 7.83 -2.96
C PRO A 12 -4.11 6.87 -1.87
N LEU A 13 -4.80 6.89 -0.72
CA LEU A 13 -4.54 5.96 0.37
C LEU A 13 -4.86 4.53 -0.03
N VAL A 14 -6.03 4.28 -0.63
CA VAL A 14 -6.44 2.92 -1.02
C VAL A 14 -5.53 2.37 -2.13
N LEU A 15 -5.19 3.20 -3.12
CA LEU A 15 -4.23 2.84 -4.17
C LEU A 15 -2.85 2.52 -3.59
N TRP A 16 -2.42 3.22 -2.55
CA TRP A 16 -1.16 2.94 -1.88
C TRP A 16 -1.20 1.63 -1.07
N VAL A 17 -2.27 1.39 -0.31
CA VAL A 17 -2.42 0.14 0.47
C VAL A 17 -2.52 -1.08 -0.46
N GLU A 18 -3.11 -0.94 -1.65
CA GLU A 18 -3.14 -2.00 -2.68
C GLU A 18 -1.74 -2.50 -3.06
N THR A 19 -0.70 -1.65 -2.99
CA THR A 19 0.69 -2.04 -3.31
C THR A 19 1.29 -3.07 -2.35
N PHE A 20 0.72 -3.23 -1.15
CA PHE A 20 1.14 -4.21 -0.15
C PHE A 20 0.47 -5.57 -0.32
N LYS A 21 -0.52 -5.67 -1.23
CA LYS A 21 -1.18 -6.93 -1.54
C LYS A 21 -0.21 -7.83 -2.29
N ALA A 22 -0.16 -9.10 -1.91
CA ALA A 22 0.55 -10.10 -2.71
C ALA A 22 -0.11 -10.18 -4.09
N ASN A 23 0.67 -10.41 -5.15
CA ASN A 23 0.15 -10.44 -6.52
C ASN A 23 -0.62 -11.76 -6.76
N ASP A 24 -1.77 -11.90 -6.11
CA ASP A 24 -2.67 -13.05 -6.10
C ASP A 24 -3.77 -12.93 -7.17
N GLY A 25 -3.79 -11.83 -7.92
CA GLY A 25 -4.73 -11.57 -9.01
C GLY A 25 -6.12 -11.14 -8.55
N HIS A 26 -6.32 -10.95 -7.23
CA HIS A 26 -7.58 -10.46 -6.69
C HIS A 26 -7.49 -8.93 -6.48
N PRO A 27 -8.40 -8.12 -7.07
CA PRO A 27 -8.42 -6.69 -6.77
C PRO A 27 -8.76 -6.44 -5.30
N LEU A 28 -8.30 -5.31 -4.75
CA LEU A 28 -8.68 -4.90 -3.40
C LEU A 28 -10.14 -4.43 -3.41
N GLU A 29 -10.98 -5.00 -2.53
CA GLU A 29 -12.38 -4.59 -2.41
C GLU A 29 -12.61 -3.76 -1.15
N TYR A 30 -13.65 -2.92 -1.16
CA TYR A 30 -14.00 -2.09 -0.01
C TYR A 30 -14.21 -2.91 1.27
N ARG A 31 -14.72 -4.13 1.13
CA ARG A 31 -14.95 -5.05 2.25
C ARG A 31 -13.65 -5.45 2.96
N ASP A 32 -12.56 -5.64 2.21
CA ASP A 32 -11.26 -6.02 2.76
C ASP A 32 -10.68 -4.90 3.64
N LEU A 33 -10.98 -3.64 3.28
CA LEU A 33 -10.62 -2.47 4.07
C LEU A 33 -11.54 -2.30 5.29
N TYR A 34 -12.83 -2.56 5.12
CA TYR A 34 -13.83 -2.42 6.18
C TYR A 34 -13.61 -3.40 7.33
N ASP A 35 -13.31 -4.67 7.02
CA ASP A 35 -13.05 -5.70 8.04
C ASP A 35 -11.72 -5.44 8.79
N GLY A 36 -10.85 -4.56 8.26
CA GLY A 36 -9.64 -4.07 8.94
C GLY A 36 -8.49 -5.08 9.08
N VAL A 37 -8.72 -6.35 8.75
CA VAL A 37 -7.70 -7.42 8.76
C VAL A 37 -6.56 -7.09 7.80
N PHE A 38 -6.88 -6.68 6.58
CA PHE A 38 -5.87 -6.29 5.59
C PHE A 38 -5.04 -5.08 6.05
N LEU A 39 -5.68 -4.08 6.64
CA LEU A 39 -4.98 -2.90 7.19
C LEU A 39 -4.05 -3.27 8.34
N ASN A 40 -4.45 -4.22 9.18
CA ASN A 40 -3.60 -4.76 10.24
C ASN A 40 -2.36 -5.45 9.66
N ASP A 41 -2.51 -6.26 8.61
CA ASP A 41 -1.38 -6.93 7.95
C ASP A 41 -0.43 -5.91 7.30
N VAL A 42 -0.97 -4.87 6.69
CA VAL A 42 -0.20 -3.76 6.12
C VAL A 42 0.59 -3.00 7.20
N MET A 43 -0.03 -2.74 8.37
CA MET A 43 0.68 -2.16 9.52
C MET A 43 1.79 -3.08 10.04
N GLN A 44 1.58 -4.39 10.06
CA GLN A 44 2.61 -5.36 10.47
C GLN A 44 3.75 -5.42 9.44
N GLN A 45 3.46 -5.44 8.14
CA GLN A 45 4.49 -5.38 7.10
C GLN A 45 5.35 -4.12 7.26
N MET A 46 4.74 -2.96 7.52
CA MET A 46 5.49 -1.73 7.82
C MET A 46 6.31 -1.87 9.09
N ALA A 47 5.73 -2.35 10.19
CA ALA A 47 6.46 -2.54 11.45
C ALA A 47 7.65 -3.49 11.28
N HIS A 48 7.50 -4.55 10.49
CA HIS A 48 8.59 -5.44 10.12
C HIS A 48 9.62 -4.75 9.22
N LEU A 49 9.24 -3.91 8.26
CA LEU A 49 10.20 -3.10 7.49
C LEU A 49 11.00 -2.15 8.40
N PHE A 50 10.34 -1.51 9.37
CA PHE A 50 10.99 -0.60 10.31
C PHE A 50 11.87 -1.32 11.33
N ASN A 51 11.50 -2.53 11.76
CA ASN A 51 12.20 -3.28 12.81
C ASN A 51 13.23 -4.29 12.25
N ALA A 52 13.08 -4.77 11.01
CA ALA A 52 13.87 -5.89 10.50
C ALA A 52 15.23 -5.52 9.93
N THR A 53 15.51 -4.29 9.48
CA THR A 53 16.86 -3.78 9.17
C THR A 53 16.78 -2.43 8.44
N PRO A 54 17.78 -1.53 8.58
CA PRO A 54 17.87 -0.27 7.83
C PRO A 54 17.95 -0.40 6.30
N ARG A 55 17.89 -1.62 5.73
CA ARG A 55 18.19 -1.93 4.33
C ARG A 55 16.98 -2.01 3.40
N SER A 56 15.78 -2.31 3.88
CA SER A 56 14.60 -2.30 2.99
C SER A 56 14.04 -0.89 2.76
N CYS A 57 14.21 0.01 3.74
CA CYS A 57 14.00 1.45 3.59
C CYS A 57 14.87 2.02 2.47
N VAL A 58 16.03 1.41 2.18
CA VAL A 58 16.88 1.80 1.05
C VAL A 58 16.15 1.51 -0.25
N ASN A 59 15.48 0.39 -0.46
CA ASN A 59 14.78 0.16 -1.73
C ASN A 59 13.58 1.08 -1.94
N LEU A 60 12.79 1.40 -0.90
CA LEU A 60 11.68 2.34 -1.06
C LEU A 60 12.19 3.79 -1.22
N ALA A 61 13.17 4.21 -0.43
CA ALA A 61 13.78 5.53 -0.56
C ALA A 61 14.54 5.68 -1.87
N THR A 62 15.27 4.65 -2.32
CA THR A 62 15.98 4.60 -3.61
C THR A 62 15.01 4.58 -4.77
N ASN A 63 13.89 3.85 -4.70
CA ASN A 63 12.85 3.94 -5.73
C ASN A 63 12.22 5.34 -5.78
N TRP A 64 12.01 5.97 -4.63
CA TRP A 64 11.52 7.36 -4.57
C TRP A 64 12.54 8.36 -5.15
N THR A 65 13.83 8.21 -4.83
CA THR A 65 14.88 9.07 -5.43
C THR A 65 15.05 8.82 -6.92
N LEU A 66 14.86 7.58 -7.39
CA LEU A 66 14.88 7.27 -8.82
C LEU A 66 13.69 7.90 -9.55
N LEU A 67 12.51 7.93 -8.95
CA LEU A 67 11.33 8.64 -9.49
C LEU A 67 11.56 10.16 -9.58
N GLU A 68 12.17 10.77 -8.55
CA GLU A 68 12.49 12.20 -8.56
C GLU A 68 13.60 12.58 -9.58
N LEU A 69 14.59 11.71 -9.78
CA LEU A 69 15.68 11.94 -10.73
C LEU A 69 15.31 11.64 -12.18
N THR A 70 14.31 10.78 -12.42
CA THR A 70 13.89 10.40 -13.78
C THR A 70 12.80 11.31 -14.37
N GLY A 71 12.27 12.27 -13.60
CA GLY A 71 11.45 13.36 -14.13
C GLY A 71 10.24 12.87 -14.95
N ALA A 72 9.41 12.02 -14.35
CA ALA A 72 8.08 11.70 -14.88
C ALA A 72 7.07 12.80 -14.55
#